data_AF-A0A2M6YQD7-F1
#
_entry.id   AF-A0A2M6YQD7-F1
#
_cell.length_a   1.000
_cell.length_b   1.000
_cell.length_c   1.000
_cell.angle_alpha   90.00
_cell.angle_beta   90.00
_cell.angle_gamma   90.00
#
_symmetry.space_group_name_H-M   'P 1'
#
loop_
_entity.id
_entity.type
_entity.pdbx_description
1 polymer ?
#
loop_
_entity_poly.entity_id
_entity_poly.type
_entity_poly.pdbx_seq_one_letter_code
_entity_poly.pdbx_strand_id
1 'polypeptide(L)'
;MANEIIVFQSGVSQPKGYVLVAEPKKFHFPKRFFSFLIALPIIIILYVISPLIIGEIRYHLVVEKQPEVVRSKFSYILSPNDNEMELIIPKIAVRTKVLVNIDPAKEEEYNQILNNKAAHALGSSLPGQEGLIYLFGHSTNSVFNLNFFNPVFYAVKNLEKGDLITLLYQGKLFNYQINEKKIVEADDLTDLRAGKDEEKLILQTCWPPGTSWKRLLLIANPIT
;
A
#
# COMPACT_ATOMS: atom_id res chain seq x y z
N MET A 1 -25.54 -32.67 35.63
CA MET A 1 -26.55 -33.36 36.46
C MET A 1 -26.93 -34.63 35.72
N ALA A 2 -26.67 -35.80 36.29
CA ALA A 2 -27.01 -37.08 35.65
C ALA A 2 -28.51 -37.34 35.82
N ASN A 3 -29.17 -37.84 34.78
CA ASN A 3 -30.58 -38.27 34.88
C ASN A 3 -30.60 -39.66 35.49
N GLU A 4 -31.05 -39.78 36.74
CA GLU A 4 -31.31 -41.07 37.37
C GLU A 4 -32.72 -41.54 37.01
N ILE A 5 -32.84 -42.76 36.51
CA ILE A 5 -34.13 -43.40 36.24
C ILE A 5 -34.31 -44.51 37.27
N ILE A 6 -35.31 -44.36 38.14
CA ILE A 6 -35.63 -45.37 39.15
C ILE A 6 -36.72 -46.28 38.58
N VAL A 7 -36.43 -47.57 38.48
CA VAL A 7 -37.37 -48.58 37.97
C VAL A 7 -37.75 -49.52 39.12
N PHE A 8 -39.04 -49.68 39.36
CA PHE A 8 -39.58 -50.61 40.35
C PHE A 8 -40.19 -51.82 39.65
N GLN A 9 -39.78 -53.02 40.07
CA GLN A 9 -40.39 -54.27 39.61
C GLN A 9 -41.39 -54.74 40.67
N SER A 10 -42.69 -54.74 40.34
CA SER A 10 -43.74 -55.19 41.25
C SER A 10 -43.81 -56.73 41.29
N GLY A 11 -43.20 -57.31 42.33
CA GLY A 11 -43.38 -58.71 42.71
C GLY A 11 -44.00 -58.82 44.10
N VAL A 12 -44.76 -59.90 44.33
CA VAL A 12 -45.60 -60.15 45.53
C VAL A 12 -44.79 -60.31 46.84
N SER A 13 -43.47 -60.28 46.81
CA SER A 13 -42.64 -60.18 48.02
C SER A 13 -41.53 -59.15 47.84
N GLN A 14 -41.61 -58.10 48.68
CA GLN A 14 -40.73 -56.93 48.82
C GLN A 14 -40.20 -56.29 47.51
N PRO A 15 -40.66 -55.08 47.11
CA PRO A 15 -40.18 -54.43 45.90
C PRO A 15 -38.70 -54.07 46.04
N LYS A 16 -37.85 -54.67 45.21
CA LYS A 16 -36.46 -54.24 45.03
C LYS A 16 -36.45 -53.12 43.98
N GLY A 17 -36.10 -51.91 44.40
CA GLY A 17 -35.86 -50.78 43.50
C GLY A 17 -34.43 -50.81 42.98
N TYR A 18 -34.26 -50.65 41.67
CA TYR A 18 -32.94 -50.47 41.06
C TYR A 18 -32.84 -49.04 40.56
N VAL A 19 -31.76 -48.34 40.94
CA VAL A 19 -31.42 -47.02 40.38
C VAL A 19 -30.52 -47.27 39.17
N LEU A 20 -31.03 -47.00 37.97
CA LEU A 20 -30.21 -47.02 36.77
C LEU A 20 -29.67 -45.60 36.56
N VAL A 21 -28.40 -45.41 36.93
CA VAL A 21 -27.68 -44.16 36.64
C VAL A 21 -27.18 -44.23 35.21
N ALA A 22 -27.78 -43.45 34.31
CA ALA A 22 -27.29 -43.34 32.94
C ALA A 22 -25.98 -42.53 32.96
N GLU A 23 -24.85 -43.16 32.60
CA GLU A 23 -23.60 -42.42 32.42
C GLU A 23 -23.79 -41.35 31.33
N PRO A 24 -23.38 -40.09 31.55
CA PRO A 24 -23.47 -39.07 30.52
C PRO A 24 -22.60 -39.50 29.34
N LYS A 25 -23.20 -39.58 28.14
CA LYS A 25 -22.44 -39.88 26.91
C LYS A 25 -21.30 -38.87 26.79
N LYS A 26 -20.05 -39.35 26.86
CA LYS A 26 -18.86 -38.53 26.65
C LYS A 26 -18.86 -38.02 25.21
N PHE A 27 -19.30 -36.78 25.02
CA PHE A 27 -19.33 -36.14 23.71
C PHE A 27 -17.89 -35.96 23.21
N HIS A 28 -17.46 -36.84 22.31
CA HIS A 28 -16.15 -36.77 21.69
C HIS A 28 -16.20 -35.75 20.54
N PHE A 29 -15.68 -34.55 20.78
CA PHE A 29 -15.39 -33.64 19.67
C PHE A 29 -14.31 -34.28 18.79
N PRO A 30 -14.54 -34.40 17.47
CA PRO A 30 -13.52 -34.96 16.59
C PRO A 30 -12.31 -34.03 16.60
N LYS A 31 -11.12 -34.57 16.88
CA LYS A 31 -9.87 -33.78 16.98
C LYS A 31 -9.62 -32.89 15.75
N ARG A 32 -10.12 -33.29 14.58
CA ARG A 32 -10.07 -32.51 13.32
C ARG A 32 -10.82 -31.18 13.38
N PHE A 33 -11.87 -31.08 14.20
CA PHE A 33 -12.67 -29.86 14.33
C PHE A 33 -11.87 -28.70 14.93
N PHE A 34 -11.01 -28.98 15.92
CA PHE A 34 -10.12 -27.98 16.51
C PHE A 34 -9.01 -27.52 15.55
N SER A 35 -8.56 -28.39 14.63
CA SER A 35 -7.55 -28.02 13.63
C SER A 35 -8.06 -26.95 12.67
N PHE A 36 -9.34 -26.97 12.29
CA PHE A 36 -9.93 -25.94 11.43
C PHE A 36 -10.09 -24.59 12.14
N LEU A 37 -10.37 -24.60 13.45
CA LEU A 37 -10.51 -23.38 14.25
C LEU A 37 -9.20 -22.57 14.33
N ILE A 38 -8.05 -23.25 14.23
CA ILE A 38 -6.71 -22.63 14.27
C ILE A 38 -6.20 -22.34 12.85
N ALA A 39 -6.44 -23.23 11.89
CA ALA A 39 -5.94 -23.07 10.52
C ALA A 39 -6.63 -21.91 9.78
N LEU A 40 -7.95 -21.72 9.96
CA LEU A 40 -8.70 -20.71 9.24
C LEU A 40 -8.22 -19.26 9.53
N PRO A 41 -8.02 -18.83 10.79
CA PRO A 41 -7.44 -17.51 11.08
C PRO A 41 -6.05 -17.33 10.49
N ILE A 42 -5.19 -18.35 10.53
CA ILE A 42 -3.83 -18.28 9.97
C ILE A 42 -3.90 -18.09 8.45
N ILE A 43 -4.78 -18.82 7.76
CA ILE A 43 -4.99 -18.66 6.31
C ILE A 43 -5.50 -17.26 5.99
N ILE A 44 -6.43 -16.72 6.77
CA ILE A 44 -6.94 -15.35 6.58
C ILE A 44 -5.82 -14.32 6.80
N ILE A 45 -5.03 -14.46 7.87
CA ILE A 45 -3.89 -13.57 8.16
C ILE A 45 -2.87 -13.64 7.01
N LEU A 46 -2.51 -14.85 6.57
CA LEU A 46 -1.58 -15.02 5.44
C LEU A 46 -2.14 -14.42 4.16
N TYR A 47 -3.44 -14.59 3.88
CA TYR A 47 -4.09 -13.99 2.72
C TYR A 47 -4.01 -12.45 2.77
N VAL A 48 -4.33 -11.85 3.92
CA VAL A 48 -4.30 -10.39 4.12
C VAL A 48 -2.88 -9.81 4.08
N ILE A 49 -1.89 -10.52 4.65
CA ILE A 49 -0.50 -10.04 4.73
C ILE A 49 0.31 -10.38 3.47
N SER A 50 -0.07 -11.41 2.71
CA SER A 50 0.68 -11.86 1.53
C SER A 50 0.98 -10.76 0.51
N PRO A 51 0.10 -9.78 0.22
CA PRO A 51 0.40 -8.72 -0.72
C PRO A 51 1.57 -7.84 -0.23
N LEU A 52 1.63 -7.53 1.08
CA LEU A 52 2.71 -6.76 1.68
C LEU A 52 4.05 -7.50 1.55
N ILE A 53 4.08 -8.79 1.88
CA ILE A 53 5.28 -9.63 1.80
C ILE A 53 5.74 -9.77 0.34
N ILE A 54 4.82 -10.03 -0.60
CA ILE A 54 5.14 -10.15 -2.03
C ILE A 54 5.68 -8.83 -2.59
N GLY A 55 5.10 -7.70 -2.18
CA GLY A 55 5.57 -6.36 -2.54
C GLY A 55 7.02 -6.13 -2.11
N GLU A 56 7.35 -6.49 -0.88
CA GLU A 56 8.71 -6.34 -0.33
C GLU A 56 9.71 -7.28 -1.01
N ILE A 57 9.38 -8.56 -1.20
CA ILE A 57 10.26 -9.52 -1.90
C ILE A 57 10.53 -9.06 -3.33
N ARG A 58 9.51 -8.61 -4.06
CA ARG A 58 9.67 -8.11 -5.43
C ARG A 58 10.59 -6.89 -5.47
N TYR A 59 10.47 -5.98 -4.50
CA TYR A 59 11.35 -4.81 -4.38
C TYR A 59 12.82 -5.24 -4.24
N HIS A 60 13.13 -6.10 -3.27
CA HIS A 60 14.53 -6.54 -3.03
C HIS A 60 15.11 -7.35 -4.19
N LEU A 61 14.29 -8.15 -4.90
CA LEU A 61 14.77 -8.94 -6.03
C LEU A 61 15.05 -8.10 -7.29
N VAL A 62 14.19 -7.13 -7.59
CA VAL A 62 14.26 -6.38 -8.85
C VAL A 62 15.10 -5.11 -8.72
N VAL A 63 14.96 -4.39 -7.62
CA VAL A 63 15.49 -3.03 -7.45
C VAL A 63 16.86 -3.04 -6.78
N GLU A 64 17.01 -3.77 -5.67
CA GLU A 64 18.24 -3.73 -4.87
C GLU A 64 19.41 -4.45 -5.57
N LYS A 65 19.14 -5.53 -6.30
CA LYS A 65 20.20 -6.37 -6.90
C LYS A 65 20.65 -5.98 -8.30
N GLN A 66 19.94 -5.11 -9.03
CA GLN A 66 20.26 -4.80 -10.43
C GLN A 66 20.32 -3.30 -10.77
N PRO A 67 21.18 -2.50 -10.10
CA PRO A 67 21.29 -1.06 -10.36
C PRO A 67 21.80 -0.72 -11.78
N GLU A 68 22.57 -1.62 -12.41
CA GLU A 68 23.14 -1.41 -13.76
C GLU A 68 22.10 -1.54 -14.88
N VAL A 69 21.17 -2.51 -14.79
CA VAL A 69 20.08 -2.70 -15.76
C VAL A 69 19.08 -1.54 -15.70
N VAL A 70 18.88 -1.02 -14.49
CA VAL A 70 18.08 0.17 -14.23
C VAL A 70 18.72 1.37 -14.92
N ARG A 71 20.02 1.62 -14.67
CA ARG A 71 20.77 2.75 -15.25
C ARG A 71 20.85 2.72 -16.79
N SER A 72 20.98 1.54 -17.40
CA SER A 72 20.99 1.39 -18.87
C SER A 72 19.62 1.61 -19.50
N LYS A 73 18.52 1.26 -18.80
CA LYS A 73 17.14 1.52 -19.25
C LYS A 73 16.77 3.02 -19.26
N PHE A 74 17.51 3.84 -18.52
CA PHE A 74 17.40 5.30 -18.54
C PHE A 74 18.31 5.98 -19.58
N SER A 75 19.03 5.22 -20.43
CA SER A 75 19.82 5.83 -21.51
C SER A 75 18.91 6.56 -22.51
N TYR A 76 19.03 7.88 -22.47
CA TYR A 76 18.35 8.95 -23.21
C TYR A 76 17.81 8.60 -24.59
N ILE A 77 16.51 8.28 -24.65
CA ILE A 77 15.69 8.74 -25.76
C ILE A 77 14.87 9.89 -25.18
N LEU A 78 15.29 11.12 -25.47
CA LEU A 78 14.50 12.32 -25.22
C LEU A 78 13.23 12.15 -26.05
N SER A 79 12.07 12.04 -25.39
CA SER A 79 10.79 11.95 -26.08
C SER A 79 10.63 13.22 -26.92
N PRO A 80 10.40 13.12 -28.24
CA PRO A 80 10.31 14.28 -29.15
C PRO A 80 9.02 15.08 -28.96
N ASN A 81 8.24 14.80 -27.91
CA ASN A 81 6.95 15.41 -27.67
C ASN A 81 7.05 16.32 -26.43
N ASP A 82 6.99 17.64 -26.66
CA ASP A 82 7.28 18.69 -25.67
C ASP A 82 6.36 18.69 -24.42
N ASN A 83 5.25 17.95 -24.46
CA ASN A 83 4.28 17.89 -23.36
C ASN A 83 4.40 16.66 -22.46
N GLU A 84 5.36 15.77 -22.68
CA GLU A 84 5.53 14.60 -21.83
C GLU A 84 6.46 14.90 -20.63
N MET A 85 5.93 14.71 -19.42
CA MET A 85 6.70 14.73 -18.18
C MET A 85 6.95 13.29 -17.71
N GLU A 86 8.17 12.99 -17.28
CA GLU A 86 8.50 11.71 -16.66
C GLU A 86 9.12 11.91 -15.28
N LEU A 87 8.78 10.99 -14.36
CA LEU A 87 9.35 10.88 -13.03
C LEU A 87 10.36 9.74 -13.02
N ILE A 88 11.58 10.07 -12.62
CA ILE A 88 12.72 9.17 -12.54
C ILE A 88 13.24 9.17 -11.10
N ILE A 89 13.27 8.00 -10.45
CA ILE A 89 13.81 7.84 -9.10
C ILE A 89 14.78 6.67 -9.10
N PRO A 90 16.09 6.92 -9.25
CA PRO A 90 17.09 5.88 -9.50
C PRO A 90 17.16 4.82 -8.39
N LYS A 91 17.13 5.24 -7.12
CA LYS A 91 17.27 4.35 -5.96
C LYS A 91 16.22 3.24 -5.94
N ILE A 92 15.02 3.54 -6.43
CA ILE A 92 13.90 2.60 -6.44
C ILE A 92 13.56 2.08 -7.84
N ALA A 93 14.45 2.32 -8.82
CA ALA A 93 14.29 1.89 -10.22
C ALA A 93 12.97 2.34 -10.89
N VAL A 94 12.46 3.50 -10.51
CA VAL A 94 11.21 4.05 -11.05
C VAL A 94 11.49 4.92 -12.26
N ARG A 95 10.82 4.60 -13.37
CA ARG A 95 10.57 5.49 -14.52
C ARG A 95 9.08 5.45 -14.82
N THR A 96 8.38 6.56 -14.72
CA THR A 96 6.96 6.59 -15.12
C THR A 96 6.57 7.91 -15.75
N LYS A 97 5.52 7.89 -16.57
CA LYS A 97 4.91 9.11 -17.10
C LYS A 97 4.18 9.85 -15.98
N VAL A 98 4.27 11.17 -16.01
CA VAL A 98 3.52 12.09 -15.17
C VAL A 98 2.44 12.73 -16.05
N LEU A 99 1.18 12.52 -15.69
CA LEU A 99 0.06 13.20 -16.34
C LEU A 99 -0.02 14.62 -15.79
N VAL A 100 0.03 15.62 -16.67
CA VAL A 100 0.10 17.03 -16.26
C VAL A 100 -1.30 17.62 -16.10
N ASN A 101 -1.45 18.55 -15.15
CA ASN A 101 -2.67 19.32 -14.89
C ASN A 101 -3.89 18.45 -14.48
N ILE A 102 -3.66 17.49 -13.61
CA ILE A 102 -4.73 16.64 -13.06
C ILE A 102 -5.30 17.27 -11.80
N ASP A 103 -6.63 17.46 -11.77
CA ASP A 103 -7.32 18.03 -10.61
C ASP A 103 -7.37 17.01 -9.45
N PRO A 104 -6.67 17.26 -8.32
CA PRO A 104 -6.69 16.35 -7.18
C PRO A 104 -8.04 16.33 -6.43
N ALA A 105 -8.97 17.25 -6.73
CA ALA A 105 -10.31 17.24 -6.15
C ALA A 105 -11.28 16.29 -6.89
N LYS A 106 -10.90 15.78 -8.07
CA LYS A 106 -11.76 14.95 -8.92
C LYS A 106 -11.29 13.50 -8.96
N GLU A 107 -11.47 12.83 -7.84
CA GLU A 107 -11.01 11.45 -7.64
C GLU A 107 -11.55 10.47 -8.69
N GLU A 108 -12.82 10.58 -9.06
CA GLU A 108 -13.42 9.71 -10.08
C GLU A 108 -12.74 9.84 -11.45
N GLU A 109 -12.32 11.06 -11.82
CA GLU A 109 -11.67 11.34 -13.10
C GLU A 109 -10.24 10.81 -13.09
N TYR A 110 -9.47 11.05 -12.02
CA TYR A 110 -8.07 10.64 -12.01
C TYR A 110 -7.87 9.15 -11.70
N ASN A 111 -8.78 8.50 -10.96
CA ASN A 111 -8.67 7.07 -10.61
C ASN A 111 -8.62 6.18 -11.87
N GLN A 112 -9.27 6.60 -12.96
CA GLN A 112 -9.30 5.85 -14.20
C GLN A 112 -7.98 5.95 -15.00
N ILE A 113 -7.21 7.01 -14.79
CA ILE A 113 -6.04 7.37 -15.62
C ILE A 113 -4.70 7.11 -14.93
N LEU A 114 -4.67 7.01 -13.59
CA LEU A 114 -3.44 6.83 -12.80
C LEU A 114 -2.92 5.39 -12.67
N ASN A 115 -3.36 4.49 -13.54
CA ASN A 115 -2.86 3.12 -13.64
C ASN A 115 -1.33 3.07 -13.83
N ASN A 116 -0.58 2.92 -12.73
CA ASN A 116 0.89 2.92 -12.68
C ASN A 116 1.58 4.23 -13.09
N LYS A 117 0.86 5.36 -13.06
CA LYS A 117 1.39 6.69 -13.44
C LYS A 117 1.41 7.64 -12.26
N ALA A 118 2.21 8.69 -12.37
CA ALA A 118 2.15 9.85 -11.49
C ALA A 118 1.23 10.92 -12.08
N ALA A 119 0.71 11.79 -11.23
CA ALA A 119 -0.08 12.95 -11.60
C ALA A 119 0.64 14.20 -11.12
N HIS A 120 0.73 15.23 -11.96
CA HIS A 120 1.05 16.58 -11.56
C HIS A 120 -0.25 17.34 -11.31
N ALA A 121 -0.36 17.98 -10.17
CA ALA A 121 -1.58 18.65 -9.75
C ALA A 121 -1.92 19.87 -10.61
N LEU A 122 -3.20 20.04 -10.92
CA LEU A 122 -3.71 21.24 -11.55
C LEU A 122 -3.43 22.45 -10.65
N GLY A 123 -2.77 23.47 -11.20
CA GLY A 123 -2.47 24.71 -10.49
C GLY A 123 -1.17 24.70 -9.67
N SER A 124 -0.40 23.59 -9.67
CA SER A 124 0.98 23.59 -9.16
C SER A 124 1.96 24.07 -10.24
N SER A 125 3.13 24.55 -9.81
CA SER A 125 4.22 25.00 -10.70
C SER A 125 4.81 23.83 -11.49
N LEU A 126 5.36 24.14 -12.67
CA LEU A 126 6.11 23.18 -13.49
C LEU A 126 7.61 23.18 -13.13
N PRO A 127 8.37 22.13 -13.47
CA PRO A 127 9.81 22.08 -13.24
C PRO A 127 10.54 23.27 -13.87
N GLY A 128 11.44 23.91 -13.11
CA GLY A 128 12.17 25.11 -13.52
C GLY A 128 11.39 26.43 -13.38
N GLN A 129 10.22 26.40 -12.75
CA GLN A 129 9.48 27.59 -12.36
C GLN A 129 9.53 27.77 -10.84
N GLU A 130 9.42 29.01 -10.37
CA GLU A 130 9.24 29.29 -8.95
C GLU A 130 7.95 28.66 -8.42
N GLY A 131 8.00 28.19 -7.17
CA GLY A 131 6.85 27.63 -6.45
C GLY A 131 6.84 26.10 -6.38
N LEU A 132 5.70 25.59 -5.89
CA LEU A 132 5.54 24.19 -5.58
C LEU A 132 5.13 23.38 -6.80
N ILE A 133 5.92 22.37 -7.14
CA ILE A 133 5.58 21.26 -8.03
C ILE A 133 4.99 20.15 -7.17
N TYR A 134 3.72 19.81 -7.40
CA TYR A 134 3.03 18.82 -6.59
C TYR A 134 2.70 17.59 -7.42
N LEU A 135 3.35 16.46 -7.12
CA LEU A 135 3.07 15.18 -7.75
C LEU A 135 2.42 14.21 -6.77
N PHE A 136 1.41 13.49 -7.24
CA PHE A 136 0.69 12.51 -6.45
C PHE A 136 0.42 11.22 -7.24
N GLY A 137 0.17 10.14 -6.51
CA GLY A 137 -0.26 8.88 -7.11
C GLY A 137 -0.63 7.81 -6.09
N HIS A 138 -1.30 6.77 -6.57
CA HIS A 138 -1.80 5.69 -5.73
C HIS A 138 -0.69 4.75 -5.27
N SER A 139 -0.65 4.46 -3.97
CA SER A 139 0.20 3.39 -3.42
C SER A 139 -0.28 1.99 -3.82
N THR A 140 -1.56 1.85 -4.21
CA THR A 140 -2.21 0.60 -4.67
C THR A 140 -3.27 0.89 -5.73
N ASN A 141 -3.41 0.05 -6.77
CA ASN A 141 -4.38 0.30 -7.86
C ASN A 141 -5.85 0.03 -7.48
N SER A 142 -6.14 -0.47 -6.28
CA SER A 142 -7.50 -0.63 -5.75
C SER A 142 -7.46 -0.97 -4.26
N VAL A 143 -8.41 -0.45 -3.48
CA VAL A 143 -8.65 -0.82 -2.07
C VAL A 143 -9.15 -2.27 -1.95
N PHE A 144 -9.81 -2.80 -3.00
CA PHE A 144 -10.44 -4.12 -3.02
C PHE A 144 -9.70 -5.15 -3.90
N ASN A 145 -8.71 -4.73 -4.69
CA ASN A 145 -7.90 -5.61 -5.53
C ASN A 145 -6.40 -5.41 -5.24
N LEU A 146 -5.93 -6.09 -4.20
CA LEU A 146 -4.52 -6.12 -3.78
C LEU A 146 -3.58 -6.83 -4.78
N ASN A 147 -4.12 -7.39 -5.87
CA ASN A 147 -3.35 -8.11 -6.89
C ASN A 147 -2.52 -7.20 -7.82
N PHE A 148 -2.69 -5.88 -7.74
CA PHE A 148 -1.92 -4.94 -8.56
C PHE A 148 -1.46 -3.75 -7.70
N PHE A 149 -0.37 -3.91 -6.97
CA PHE A 149 0.38 -2.74 -6.49
C PHE A 149 0.76 -1.87 -7.67
N ASN A 150 0.64 -0.55 -7.50
CA ASN A 150 1.41 0.37 -8.32
C ASN A 150 2.86 0.31 -7.80
N PRO A 151 3.78 -0.39 -8.48
CA PRO A 151 5.12 -0.61 -7.96
C PRO A 151 5.87 0.71 -7.77
N VAL A 152 5.43 1.79 -8.43
CA VAL A 152 6.05 3.11 -8.38
C VAL A 152 5.85 3.77 -7.02
N PHE A 153 4.61 4.05 -6.63
CA PHE A 153 4.33 4.79 -5.39
C PHE A 153 4.38 3.91 -4.13
N TYR A 154 4.24 2.59 -4.25
CA TYR A 154 4.57 1.70 -3.12
C TYR A 154 6.05 1.84 -2.72
N ALA A 155 6.96 1.89 -3.70
CA ALA A 155 8.40 1.93 -3.46
C ALA A 155 8.90 3.28 -2.94
N VAL A 156 8.13 4.36 -3.11
CA VAL A 156 8.42 5.71 -2.58
C VAL A 156 8.62 5.69 -1.06
N LYS A 157 8.01 4.74 -0.34
CA LYS A 157 8.23 4.53 1.10
C LYS A 157 9.68 4.25 1.48
N ASN A 158 10.50 3.75 0.56
CA ASN A 158 11.89 3.38 0.78
C ASN A 158 12.87 4.53 0.48
N LEU A 159 12.36 5.70 0.08
CA LEU A 159 13.16 6.90 -0.10
C LEU A 159 13.37 7.60 1.25
N GLU A 160 14.53 8.22 1.39
CA GLU A 160 15.01 8.89 2.59
C GLU A 160 15.64 10.24 2.22
N LYS A 161 15.91 11.06 3.24
CA LYS A 161 16.66 12.31 3.07
C LYS A 161 17.99 12.05 2.35
N GLY A 162 18.28 12.85 1.33
CA GLY A 162 19.49 12.76 0.50
C GLY A 162 19.30 12.02 -0.82
N ASP A 163 18.21 11.26 -0.98
CA ASP A 163 17.92 10.56 -2.23
C ASP A 163 17.49 11.52 -3.36
N LEU A 164 17.74 11.10 -4.60
CA LEU A 164 17.50 11.90 -5.80
C LEU A 164 16.15 11.58 -6.45
N ILE A 165 15.48 12.63 -6.89
CA ILE A 165 14.31 12.59 -7.77
C ILE A 165 14.64 13.44 -9.01
N THR A 166 14.39 12.90 -10.19
CA THR A 166 14.61 13.62 -11.45
C THR A 166 13.30 13.70 -12.22
N LEU A 167 12.96 14.89 -12.71
CA LEU A 167 11.87 15.11 -13.66
C LEU A 167 12.48 15.35 -15.04
N LEU A 168 12.06 14.57 -16.03
CA LEU A 168 12.30 14.88 -17.44
C LEU A 168 11.09 15.63 -17.96
N TYR A 169 11.26 16.88 -18.38
CA TYR A 169 10.19 17.70 -18.90
C TYR A 169 10.72 18.59 -20.03
N GLN A 170 10.02 18.65 -21.17
CA GLN A 170 10.44 19.43 -22.35
C GLN A 170 11.90 19.14 -22.78
N GLY A 171 12.30 17.87 -22.74
CA GLY A 171 13.65 17.44 -23.08
C GLY A 171 14.75 17.88 -22.11
N LYS A 172 14.41 18.48 -20.96
CA LYS A 172 15.34 18.90 -19.91
C LYS A 172 15.18 18.07 -18.66
N LEU A 173 16.30 17.79 -18.00
CA LEU A 173 16.33 17.13 -16.70
C LEU A 173 16.34 18.18 -15.58
N PHE A 174 15.43 18.02 -14.63
CA PHE A 174 15.35 18.79 -13.40
C PHE A 174 15.61 17.85 -12.24
N ASN A 175 16.68 18.10 -11.50
CA ASN A 175 17.13 17.23 -10.42
C ASN A 175 16.76 17.84 -9.07
N TYR A 176 16.24 17.01 -8.19
CA TYR A 176 15.84 17.36 -6.84
C TYR A 176 16.45 16.38 -5.84
N GLN A 177 16.74 16.87 -4.65
CA GLN A 177 17.19 16.04 -3.53
C GLN A 177 16.18 16.12 -2.37
N ILE A 178 15.78 14.96 -1.85
CA ILE A 178 14.85 14.88 -0.72
C ILE A 178 15.52 15.49 0.52
N ASN A 179 14.87 16.49 1.11
CA ASN A 179 15.32 17.12 2.35
C ASN A 179 14.50 16.69 3.58
N GLU A 180 13.24 16.29 3.37
CA GLU A 180 12.29 15.92 4.41
C GLU A 180 11.35 14.80 3.96
N LYS A 181 11.05 13.88 4.89
CA LYS A 181 10.07 12.81 4.75
C LYS A 181 9.15 12.83 5.95
N LYS A 182 7.84 12.87 5.73
CA LYS A 182 6.86 12.92 6.83
C LYS A 182 5.55 12.22 6.52
N ILE A 183 4.84 11.89 7.59
CA ILE A 183 3.49 11.35 7.55
C ILE A 183 2.56 12.39 8.15
N VAL A 184 1.55 12.80 7.39
CA VAL A 184 0.55 13.81 7.78
C VAL A 184 -0.86 13.23 7.72
N GLU A 185 -1.81 13.91 8.35
CA GLU A 185 -3.23 13.54 8.24
C GLU A 185 -3.74 13.73 6.82
N ALA A 186 -4.79 13.00 6.44
CA ALA A 186 -5.29 12.98 5.05
C ALA A 186 -5.77 14.33 4.52
N ASP A 187 -6.18 15.23 5.41
CA ASP A 187 -6.71 16.57 5.15
C ASP A 187 -5.70 17.70 5.47
N ASP A 188 -4.48 17.36 5.88
CA ASP A 188 -3.44 18.34 6.16
C ASP A 188 -2.80 18.85 4.85
N LEU A 189 -3.05 20.11 4.54
CA LEU A 189 -2.54 20.80 3.36
C LEU A 189 -1.45 21.83 3.69
N THR A 190 -0.94 21.83 4.92
CA THR A 190 -0.01 22.85 5.42
C THR A 190 1.21 22.99 4.50
N ASP A 191 1.82 21.87 4.12
CA ASP A 191 2.99 21.84 3.24
C ASP A 191 2.70 22.20 1.80
N LEU A 192 1.51 21.85 1.31
CA LEU A 192 1.10 22.20 -0.05
C LEU A 192 0.81 23.69 -0.20
N ARG A 193 0.61 24.41 0.91
CA ARG A 193 0.41 25.87 0.95
C ARG A 193 1.69 26.63 1.26
N ALA A 194 2.72 25.96 1.78
CA ALA A 194 3.96 26.57 2.24
C ALA A 194 4.97 26.69 1.09
N GLY A 195 5.10 27.89 0.53
CA GLY A 195 6.17 28.23 -0.40
C GLY A 195 5.69 28.51 -1.81
N LYS A 196 5.58 29.79 -2.13
CA LYS A 196 5.45 30.28 -3.51
C LYS A 196 6.74 30.91 -4.04
N ASP A 197 7.69 31.18 -3.15
CA ASP A 197 8.86 32.02 -3.45
C ASP A 197 10.10 31.21 -3.87
N GLU A 198 10.07 29.88 -3.72
CA GLU A 198 11.16 28.99 -4.09
C GLU A 198 10.61 27.74 -4.79
N GLU A 199 11.35 27.24 -5.78
CA GLU A 199 11.03 25.98 -6.45
C GLU A 199 11.17 24.80 -5.46
N LYS A 200 10.09 24.02 -5.31
CA LYS A 200 10.08 22.81 -4.47
C LYS A 200 9.30 21.70 -5.15
N LEU A 201 9.70 20.45 -4.89
CA LEU A 201 8.97 19.27 -5.34
C LEU A 201 8.40 18.52 -4.14
N ILE A 202 7.09 18.25 -4.15
CA ILE A 202 6.44 17.35 -3.20
C ILE A 202 5.91 16.13 -3.94
N LEU A 203 6.34 14.94 -3.50
CA LEU A 203 5.72 13.67 -3.86
C LEU A 203 4.77 13.23 -2.74
N GLN A 204 3.51 12.95 -3.06
CA GLN A 204 2.53 12.43 -2.12
C GLN A 204 2.01 11.04 -2.51
N THR A 205 1.85 10.17 -1.51
CA THR A 205 1.01 8.96 -1.63
C THR A 205 0.24 8.66 -0.34
N CYS A 206 -0.71 7.73 -0.40
CA CYS A 206 -1.46 7.32 0.79
C CYS A 206 -0.60 6.47 1.74
N TRP A 207 -0.87 6.60 3.03
CA TRP A 207 -0.15 5.89 4.09
C TRP A 207 -1.09 5.35 5.18
N PRO A 208 -0.86 4.13 5.71
CA PRO A 208 0.00 3.08 5.16
C PRO A 208 -0.41 2.63 3.74
N PRO A 209 0.46 1.94 3.00
CA PRO A 209 0.11 1.42 1.68
C PRO A 209 -1.17 0.56 1.72
N GLY A 210 -2.08 0.78 0.76
CA GLY A 210 -3.38 0.09 0.71
C GLY A 210 -4.46 0.70 1.59
N THR A 211 -4.20 1.83 2.25
CA THR A 211 -5.18 2.60 3.03
C THR A 211 -5.27 4.03 2.50
N SER A 212 -6.23 4.82 3.00
CA SER A 212 -6.37 6.26 2.73
C SER A 212 -6.24 7.13 3.98
N TRP A 213 -5.78 6.55 5.09
CA TRP A 213 -5.85 7.16 6.43
C TRP A 213 -4.96 8.38 6.59
N LYS A 214 -3.74 8.31 6.05
CA LYS A 214 -2.72 9.36 6.13
C LYS A 214 -2.08 9.59 4.77
N ARG A 215 -1.18 10.56 4.70
CA ARG A 215 -0.32 10.79 3.53
C ARG A 215 1.14 10.68 3.91
N LEU A 216 1.92 10.05 3.04
CA LEU A 216 3.38 10.13 3.04
C LEU A 216 3.78 11.26 2.10
N LEU A 217 4.52 12.24 2.61
CA LEU A 217 5.09 13.33 1.84
C LEU A 217 6.61 13.20 1.78
N LEU A 218 7.16 13.35 0.59
CA LEU A 218 8.59 13.60 0.37
C LEU A 218 8.75 15.00 -0.19
N ILE A 219 9.46 15.84 0.53
CA ILE A 219 9.77 17.21 0.12
C ILE A 219 11.20 17.18 -0.41
N ALA A 220 11.40 17.79 -1.57
CA ALA A 220 12.68 17.85 -2.24
C ALA A 220 12.95 19.25 -2.78
N ASN A 221 14.19 19.68 -2.67
CA ASN A 221 14.67 20.95 -3.21
C ASN A 221 15.46 20.72 -4.49
N PRO A 222 15.46 21.67 -5.44
CA PRO A 222 16.29 21.58 -6.63
C PRO A 222 17.77 21.52 -6.25
N ILE A 223 18.53 20.73 -7.01
CA ILE A 223 19.99 20.69 -6.95
C ILE A 223 20.55 21.21 -8.27
N THR A 224 21.49 22.14 -8.18
CA THR A 224 22.18 22.74 -9.33
C THR A 224 23.18 21.76 -9.94
#